data_AF-A0A8S9RFJ0-F1
#
_entry.id   AF-A0A8S9RFJ0-F1
#
_cell.length_a   1.000
_cell.length_b   1.000
_cell.length_c   1.000
_cell.angle_alpha   90.00
_cell.angle_beta   90.00
_cell.angle_gamma   90.00
#
_symmetry.space_group_name_H-M   'P 1'
#
loop_
_entity.id
_entity.type
_entity.pdbx_description
1 polymer ?
#
loop_
_entity_poly.entity_id
_entity_poly.type
_entity_poly.pdbx_seq_one_letter_code
_entity_poly.pdbx_strand_id
1 'polypeptide(L)'
;MGTPVNMIVGSHVWVEEDSDVAWIDGEVEQLTGEEVITAKLSKIYPKDVEAPAGGVDDLTKLSYLHEPGVLQNLKIRYELNEIYTYTGNIVIAINPWP
;
A
#
# COMPACT_ATOMS: atom_id res chain seq x y z
N MET A 1 8.73 6.16 -13.88
CA MET A 1 8.01 7.44 -13.83
C MET A 1 6.65 7.14 -13.21
N GLY A 2 6.42 7.53 -11.97
CA GLY A 2 5.13 7.32 -11.32
C GLY A 2 4.07 8.18 -12.02
N THR A 3 2.95 7.58 -12.39
CA THR A 3 1.80 8.28 -12.95
C THR A 3 1.41 9.39 -11.96
N PRO A 4 1.16 10.64 -12.40
CA PRO A 4 0.67 11.67 -11.51
C PRO A 4 -0.69 11.24 -10.99
N VAL A 5 -0.73 10.80 -9.74
CA VAL A 5 -1.96 10.46 -9.05
C VAL A 5 -2.64 11.77 -8.72
N ASN A 6 -3.84 12.00 -9.27
CA ASN A 6 -4.67 13.14 -8.93
C ASN A 6 -5.17 12.97 -7.48
N MET A 7 -4.32 13.35 -6.52
CA MET A 7 -4.66 13.36 -5.11
C MET A 7 -5.49 14.62 -4.84
N ILE A 8 -6.63 14.46 -4.17
CA ILE A 8 -7.44 15.56 -3.64
C ILE A 8 -7.41 15.53 -2.12
N VAL A 9 -7.77 16.65 -1.48
CA VAL A 9 -7.98 16.69 -0.03
C VAL A 9 -9.01 15.62 0.37
N GLY A 10 -8.68 14.83 1.39
CA GLY A 10 -9.44 13.66 1.85
C GLY A 10 -9.02 12.31 1.21
N SER A 11 -8.05 12.31 0.28
CA SER A 11 -7.55 11.06 -0.30
C SER A 11 -6.71 10.29 0.71
N HIS A 12 -6.93 8.98 0.79
CA HIS A 12 -6.09 8.09 1.60
C HIS A 12 -4.85 7.69 0.82
N VAL A 13 -3.70 7.75 1.49
CA VAL A 13 -2.38 7.54 0.87
C VAL A 13 -1.47 6.73 1.79
N TRP A 14 -0.49 6.09 1.18
CA TRP A 14 0.68 5.54 1.84
C TRP A 14 1.81 6.55 1.81
N VAL A 15 2.42 6.77 2.96
CA VAL A 15 3.58 7.66 3.14
C VAL A 15 4.76 6.82 3.59
N GLU A 16 5.92 7.00 2.95
CA GLU A 16 7.15 6.35 3.42
C GLU A 16 7.65 7.02 4.70
N GLU A 17 8.06 6.22 5.68
CA GLU A 17 8.70 6.69 6.90
C GLU A 17 10.10 6.09 7.02
N ASP A 18 11.10 6.90 7.37
CA ASP A 18 12.48 6.46 7.60
C ASP A 18 12.63 5.81 9.01
N SER A 19 11.72 4.90 9.39
CA SER A 19 11.68 4.20 10.68
C SER A 19 11.70 2.67 10.52
N ASP A 20 11.44 1.91 11.60
CA ASP A 20 11.25 0.44 11.52
C ASP A 20 10.01 0.04 10.71
N VAL A 21 9.12 1.00 10.40
CA VAL A 21 7.91 0.81 9.59
C VAL A 21 8.12 1.48 8.24
N ALA A 22 8.15 0.67 7.16
CA ALA A 22 8.41 1.18 5.82
C ALA A 22 7.32 2.11 5.27
N TRP A 23 6.04 1.85 5.59
CA TRP A 23 4.90 2.59 5.06
C TRP A 23 3.84 2.83 6.14
N ILE A 24 3.37 4.07 6.23
CA ILE A 24 2.30 4.47 7.16
C ILE A 24 1.06 4.94 6.40
N ASP A 25 -0.09 4.72 7.02
CA ASP A 25 -1.37 5.23 6.56
C ASP A 25 -1.47 6.73 6.78
N GLY A 26 -1.85 7.46 5.73
CA GLY A 26 -2.06 8.90 5.79
C GLY A 26 -3.32 9.33 5.04
N GLU A 27 -3.78 10.54 5.36
CA GLU A 27 -4.85 11.24 4.65
C GLU A 27 -4.32 12.61 4.19
N VAL A 28 -4.69 13.01 2.98
CA VAL A 28 -4.29 14.31 2.44
C VAL A 28 -5.15 15.41 3.07
N GLU A 29 -4.62 16.12 4.05
CA GLU A 29 -5.35 17.23 4.71
C GLU A 29 -5.35 18.53 3.89
N GLN A 30 -4.22 18.89 3.27
CA GLN A 30 -4.14 20.04 2.37
C GLN A 30 -3.09 19.80 1.27
N LEU A 31 -3.33 20.42 0.11
CA LEU A 31 -2.43 20.39 -1.04
C LEU A 31 -1.88 21.78 -1.28
N THR A 32 -0.58 21.98 -1.09
CA THR A 32 0.07 23.26 -1.37
C THR A 32 1.05 23.07 -2.50
N GLY A 33 0.58 23.21 -3.76
CA GLY A 33 1.41 23.22 -4.98
C GLY A 33 2.21 21.95 -5.29
N GLU A 34 3.18 21.60 -4.44
CA GLU A 34 4.11 20.49 -4.54
C GLU A 34 4.39 19.79 -3.19
N GLU A 35 3.66 20.10 -2.12
CA GLU A 35 3.83 19.43 -0.82
C GLU A 35 2.48 19.08 -0.19
N VAL A 36 2.32 17.80 0.17
CA VAL A 36 1.34 17.35 1.17
C VAL A 36 2.02 17.58 2.51
N ILE A 37 1.35 18.28 3.43
CA ILE A 37 1.93 18.99 4.60
C ILE A 37 2.83 18.14 5.54
N THR A 38 2.87 16.81 5.39
CA THR A 38 3.66 15.91 6.26
C THR A 38 4.60 14.96 5.51
N ALA A 39 4.63 14.99 4.16
CA ALA A 39 5.40 14.02 3.37
C ALA A 39 5.99 14.62 2.09
N LYS A 40 7.23 14.23 1.76
CA LYS A 40 7.81 14.54 0.44
C LYS A 40 6.94 13.88 -0.64
N LEU A 41 6.38 14.67 -1.57
CA LEU A 41 5.55 14.17 -2.68
C LEU A 41 6.22 13.04 -3.50
N SER A 42 7.55 12.95 -3.46
CA SER A 42 8.30 11.93 -4.17
C SER A 42 8.05 10.50 -3.66
N LYS A 43 7.49 10.34 -2.46
CA LYS A 43 7.32 9.04 -1.79
C LYS A 43 5.91 8.84 -1.21
N ILE A 44 4.89 9.25 -1.97
CA ILE A 44 3.48 9.06 -1.61
C ILE A 44 2.80 8.17 -2.66
N TYR A 45 2.06 7.18 -2.21
CA TYR A 45 1.31 6.26 -3.07
C TYR A 45 -0.18 6.26 -2.71
N PRO A 46 -1.09 6.04 -3.66
CA PRO A 46 -2.52 5.96 -3.37
C PRO A 46 -2.84 4.73 -2.51
N LYS A 47 -3.75 4.86 -1.56
CA LYS A 47 -4.24 3.72 -0.79
C LYS A 47 -5.57 3.23 -1.38
N ASP A 48 -5.66 1.91 -1.56
CA ASP A 48 -6.92 1.27 -1.94
C ASP A 48 -7.82 1.14 -0.70
N VAL A 49 -8.91 1.91 -0.68
CA VAL A 49 -9.91 1.89 0.40
C VAL A 49 -11.03 0.87 0.16
N GLU A 50 -11.12 0.31 -1.04
CA GLU A 50 -12.12 -0.69 -1.43
C GLU A 50 -11.59 -2.12 -1.33
N ALA A 51 -10.29 -2.29 -1.03
CA ALA A 51 -9.68 -3.58 -0.82
C ALA A 51 -10.39 -4.38 0.29
N PRO A 52 -10.61 -5.69 0.10
CA PRO A 52 -11.22 -6.54 1.13
C PRO A 52 -10.43 -6.49 2.45
N ALA A 53 -11.13 -6.56 3.57
CA ALA A 53 -10.49 -6.55 4.90
C ALA A 53 -9.48 -7.70 5.11
N GLY A 54 -9.64 -8.81 4.40
CA GLY A 54 -8.70 -9.94 4.41
C GLY A 54 -7.62 -9.90 3.33
N GLY A 55 -7.53 -8.81 2.58
CA GLY A 55 -6.68 -8.72 1.38
C GLY A 55 -7.21 -9.56 0.22
N VAL A 56 -6.45 -9.56 -0.87
CA VAL A 56 -6.69 -10.34 -2.08
C VAL A 56 -5.77 -11.54 -2.15
N ASP A 57 -6.30 -12.67 -2.61
CA ASP A 57 -5.59 -13.93 -2.84
C ASP A 57 -4.60 -13.86 -4.02
N ASP A 58 -4.81 -12.92 -4.96
CA ASP A 58 -3.93 -12.64 -6.09
C ASP A 58 -3.64 -11.13 -6.15
N LEU A 59 -2.36 -10.76 -6.03
CA LEU A 59 -1.90 -9.36 -6.04
C LEU A 59 -2.23 -8.62 -7.34
N THR A 60 -2.50 -9.33 -8.44
CA THR A 60 -2.95 -8.71 -9.69
C THR A 60 -4.33 -8.05 -9.58
N LYS A 61 -5.09 -8.36 -8.52
CA LYS A 61 -6.39 -7.78 -8.20
C LYS A 61 -6.31 -6.46 -7.42
N LEU A 62 -5.11 -6.02 -7.01
CA LEU A 62 -4.93 -4.73 -6.34
C LEU A 62 -5.21 -3.58 -7.32
N SER A 63 -5.95 -2.57 -6.86
CA SER A 63 -6.19 -1.35 -7.65
C SER A 63 -4.89 -0.62 -7.97
N TYR A 64 -3.93 -0.69 -7.05
CA TYR A 64 -2.61 -0.09 -7.21
C TYR A 64 -1.51 -1.11 -6.90
N LEU A 65 -0.79 -1.54 -7.95
CA LEU A 65 0.31 -2.47 -7.83
C LEU A 65 1.63 -1.73 -7.56
N HIS A 66 1.79 -1.26 -6.34
CA HIS A 66 3.03 -0.65 -5.83
C HIS A 66 3.44 -1.28 -4.50
N GLU A 67 4.67 -1.02 -4.08
CA GLU A 67 5.28 -1.62 -2.88
C GLU A 67 4.40 -1.54 -1.62
N PRO A 68 3.83 -0.38 -1.21
CA PRO A 68 3.00 -0.35 0.00
C PRO A 68 1.74 -1.22 -0.08
N GLY A 69 1.11 -1.32 -1.26
CA GLY A 69 -0.10 -2.12 -1.45
C GLY A 69 0.20 -3.61 -1.40
N VAL A 70 1.31 -4.03 -2.01
CA VAL A 70 1.80 -5.41 -1.95
C VAL A 70 2.17 -5.79 -0.52
N LEU A 71 2.95 -4.95 0.17
CA LEU A 71 3.38 -5.20 1.54
C LEU A 71 2.18 -5.31 2.49
N GLN A 72 1.22 -4.38 2.40
CA GLN A 72 0.01 -4.40 3.22
C GLN A 72 -0.82 -5.66 2.96
N ASN A 73 -1.01 -6.06 1.71
CA ASN A 73 -1.76 -7.25 1.38
C ASN A 73 -1.12 -8.52 1.95
N LEU A 74 0.19 -8.66 1.78
CA LEU A 74 0.96 -9.79 2.31
C LEU A 74 0.92 -9.83 3.85
N LYS A 75 1.02 -8.66 4.50
CA LYS A 75 0.91 -8.54 5.96
C LYS A 75 -0.45 -8.99 6.47
N ILE A 76 -1.55 -8.48 5.91
CA ILE A 76 -2.92 -8.85 6.30
C ILE A 76 -3.12 -10.36 6.15
N ARG A 77 -2.73 -10.92 5.00
CA ARG A 77 -2.89 -12.36 4.75
C ARG A 77 -2.06 -13.19 5.71
N TYR A 78 -0.83 -12.78 6.00
CA TYR A 78 0.01 -13.44 7.00
C TYR A 78 -0.62 -13.43 8.40
N GLU A 79 -1.16 -12.29 8.85
CA GLU A 79 -1.88 -12.17 10.13
C GLU A 79 -3.13 -13.06 10.20
N LEU A 80 -3.73 -13.38 9.05
CA LEU A 80 -4.84 -14.32 8.91
C LEU A 80 -4.41 -15.79 8.71
N ASN A 81 -3.12 -16.11 8.85
CA ASN A 81 -2.53 -17.43 8.58
C ASN A 81 -2.66 -17.90 7.12
N GLU A 82 -2.89 -16.98 6.18
CA GLU A 82 -2.93 -17.27 4.75
C GLU A 82 -1.55 -17.06 4.11
N ILE A 83 -0.64 -17.99 4.37
CA ILE A 83 0.77 -17.87 4.00
C ILE A 83 1.07 -17.95 2.49
N TYR A 84 0.08 -18.25 1.66
CA TYR A 84 0.23 -18.29 0.20
C TYR A 84 -0.58 -17.17 -0.45
N THR A 85 0.05 -16.43 -1.35
CA THR A 85 -0.56 -15.36 -2.14
C THR A 85 -0.08 -15.46 -3.58
N TYR A 86 -1.00 -15.39 -4.54
CA TYR A 86 -0.68 -15.40 -5.95
C TYR A 86 -0.25 -14.02 -6.44
N THR A 87 0.53 -14.00 -7.51
CA THR A 87 0.72 -12.83 -8.37
C THR A 87 0.69 -13.33 -9.81
N GLY A 88 -0.52 -13.45 -10.34
CA GLY A 88 -0.79 -14.18 -11.58
C GLY A 88 -0.33 -15.63 -11.46
N ASN A 89 0.65 -16.02 -12.27
CA ASN A 89 1.13 -17.41 -12.34
C ASN A 89 2.18 -17.76 -11.27
N ILE A 90 2.58 -16.81 -10.44
CA ILE A 90 3.61 -17.00 -9.41
C ILE A 90 2.91 -17.13 -8.04
N VAL A 91 3.43 -18.00 -7.18
CA VAL A 91 3.00 -18.11 -5.77
C VAL A 91 4.09 -17.54 -4.87
N ILE A 92 3.71 -16.61 -4.02
CA ILE A 92 4.51 -16.11 -2.91
C ILE A 92 4.10 -16.92 -1.68
N ALA A 93 5.09 -17.47 -0.97
CA ALA A 93 4.91 -18.17 0.29
C ALA A 93 5.65 -17.41 1.40
N ILE A 94 4.96 -17.07 2.49
CA ILE A 94 5.54 -16.40 3.65
C ILE A 94 5.76 -17.44 4.76
N ASN A 95 6.95 -17.47 5.33
CA ASN A 95 7.29 -18.40 6.39
C ASN A 95 6.40 -18.16 7.65
N PRO A 96 5.60 -19.14 8.11
CA PRO A 96 4.74 -19.00 9.30
C PRO A 96 5.51 -18.96 10.64
N TRP A 97 6.82 -19.17 10.63
CA TRP A 97 7.65 -19.21 11.84
C TRP A 97 8.47 -17.91 11.99
N PRO A 98 8.43 -17.28 13.19
CA PRO A 98 9.31 -16.16 13.53
C PRO A 98 10.78 -16.58 13.72
#